data_AF-A0AAC9MWF0-F1
#
_entry.id   AF-A0AAC9MWF0-F1
#
_cell.length_a   1.000
_cell.length_b   1.000
_cell.length_c   1.000
_cell.angle_alpha   90.00
_cell.angle_beta   90.00
_cell.angle_gamma   90.00
#
_symmetry.space_group_name_H-M   'P 1'
#
loop_
_entity.id
_entity.type
_entity.pdbx_description
1 polymer ?
#
loop_
_entity_poly.entity_id
_entity_poly.type
_entity_poly.pdbx_seq_one_letter_code
_entity_poly.pdbx_strand_id
1 'polypeptide(L)'
;MSDNMEVDPPALRAASPQFDAAADTLESAGTAIDGVVSSEGDCWGADESGQTFANDYLPAAQSAQDNISALVEALRGVRVQLDASADTWESIDQDAADGFGQMV
;
A
#
# COMPACT_ATOMS: atom_id res chain seq x y z
N MET A 1 -16.70 10.80 -32.15
CA MET A 1 -16.86 11.35 -30.80
C MET A 1 -15.85 10.59 -29.94
N SER A 2 -14.63 11.08 -29.84
CA SER A 2 -13.71 10.60 -28.80
C SER A 2 -14.15 11.30 -27.53
N ASP A 3 -14.71 10.57 -26.58
CA ASP A 3 -14.70 11.02 -25.19
C ASP A 3 -13.23 11.20 -24.84
N ASN A 4 -12.81 12.46 -24.71
CA ASN A 4 -11.49 12.80 -24.25
C ASN A 4 -11.47 12.32 -22.79
N MET A 5 -10.79 11.20 -22.52
CA MET A 5 -10.45 10.80 -21.16
C MET A 5 -9.43 11.82 -20.64
N GLU A 6 -9.93 12.97 -20.25
CA GLU A 6 -9.17 14.00 -19.57
C GLU A 6 -8.93 13.47 -18.17
N VAL A 7 -7.68 13.13 -17.88
CA VAL A 7 -7.27 12.85 -16.52
C VAL A 7 -7.30 14.17 -15.75
N ASP A 8 -7.75 14.12 -14.50
CA ASP A 8 -7.77 15.25 -13.57
C ASP A 8 -6.61 15.08 -12.57
N PRO A 9 -5.41 15.64 -12.85
CA PRO A 9 -4.25 15.52 -11.96
C PRO A 9 -4.53 16.05 -10.53
N PRO A 10 -5.23 17.19 -10.34
CA PRO A 10 -5.66 17.62 -9.01
C PRO A 10 -6.46 16.56 -8.25
N ALA A 11 -7.43 15.90 -8.89
CA ALA A 11 -8.22 14.86 -8.23
C ALA A 11 -7.37 13.64 -7.86
N LEU A 12 -6.41 13.24 -8.71
CA LEU A 12 -5.48 12.16 -8.41
C LEU A 12 -4.61 12.50 -7.18
N ARG A 13 -4.04 13.70 -7.13
CA ARG A 13 -3.21 14.16 -5.99
C ARG A 13 -4.01 14.34 -4.71
N ALA A 14 -5.30 14.69 -4.81
CA ALA A 14 -6.17 14.78 -3.64
C ALA A 14 -6.54 13.39 -3.08
N ALA A 15 -6.60 12.37 -3.93
CA ALA A 15 -6.96 11.01 -3.55
C ALA A 15 -5.75 10.16 -3.08
N SER A 16 -4.57 10.37 -3.67
CA SER A 16 -3.38 9.56 -3.40
C SER A 16 -2.99 9.44 -1.90
N PRO A 17 -3.11 10.49 -1.04
CA PRO A 17 -2.74 10.38 0.37
C PRO A 17 -3.65 9.44 1.17
N GLN A 18 -4.85 9.13 0.69
CA GLN A 18 -5.77 8.21 1.36
C GLN A 18 -5.23 6.77 1.35
N PHE A 19 -4.47 6.40 0.31
CA PHE A 19 -3.80 5.09 0.26
C PHE A 19 -2.62 5.01 1.23
N ASP A 20 -1.92 6.12 1.46
CA ASP A 20 -0.88 6.22 2.49
C ASP A 20 -1.49 6.03 3.89
N ALA A 21 -2.58 6.75 4.18
CA ALA A 21 -3.28 6.64 5.46
C ALA A 21 -3.85 5.23 5.70
N ALA A 22 -4.35 4.57 4.65
CA ALA A 22 -4.78 3.19 4.72
C ALA A 22 -3.60 2.24 4.98
N ALA A 23 -2.45 2.48 4.35
CA ALA A 23 -1.22 1.73 4.58
C ALA A 23 -0.74 1.87 6.03
N ASP A 24 -0.74 3.08 6.58
CA ASP A 24 -0.34 3.35 7.97
C ASP A 24 -1.28 2.67 8.97
N THR A 25 -2.58 2.67 8.69
CA THR A 25 -3.58 1.97 9.51
C THR A 25 -3.30 0.46 9.54
N LEU A 26 -3.01 -0.12 8.37
CA LEU A 26 -2.71 -1.54 8.22
C LEU A 26 -1.38 -1.92 8.88
N GLU A 27 -0.34 -1.10 8.71
CA GLU A 27 0.97 -1.27 9.35
C GLU A 27 0.86 -1.21 10.88
N SER A 28 0.07 -0.28 11.42
CA SER A 28 -0.20 -0.19 12.85
C SER A 28 -0.94 -1.42 13.38
N ALA A 29 -1.91 -1.94 12.63
CA ALA A 29 -2.63 -3.15 13.00
C ALA A 29 -1.72 -4.39 12.98
N GLY A 30 -0.88 -4.52 11.94
CA GLY A 30 0.14 -5.57 11.83
C GLY A 30 1.14 -5.54 12.98
N THR A 31 1.63 -4.36 13.34
CA THR A 31 2.54 -4.17 14.47
C THR A 31 1.89 -4.58 15.80
N ALA A 32 0.60 -4.24 15.99
CA ALA A 32 -0.13 -4.63 17.19
C ALA A 32 -0.31 -6.16 17.28
N ILE A 33 -0.63 -6.82 16.16
CA ILE A 33 -0.72 -8.27 16.08
C ILE A 33 0.64 -8.91 16.38
N ASP A 34 1.72 -8.39 15.79
CA ASP A 34 3.09 -8.88 16.04
C ASP A 34 3.45 -8.84 17.52
N GLY A 35 3.13 -7.72 18.16
CA GLY A 35 3.45 -7.49 19.55
C GLY A 35 2.75 -8.50 20.46
N VAL A 36 1.48 -8.81 20.17
CA VAL A 36 0.72 -9.82 20.92
C VAL A 36 1.34 -11.20 20.70
N VAL A 37 1.51 -11.62 19.44
CA VAL A 37 2.06 -12.95 19.10
C VAL A 37 3.45 -13.16 19.70
N SER A 38 4.33 -12.15 19.59
CA SER A 38 5.68 -12.22 20.14
C SER A 38 5.71 -12.19 21.68
N SER A 39 4.73 -11.55 22.32
CA SER A 39 4.65 -11.48 23.79
C SER A 39 4.17 -12.77 24.44
N GLU A 40 3.38 -13.58 23.73
CA GLU A 40 2.87 -14.85 24.24
C GLU A 40 3.97 -15.93 24.30
N GLY A 41 4.97 -15.87 23.40
CA GLY A 41 6.05 -16.87 23.33
C GLY A 41 5.52 -18.30 23.14
N ASP A 42 6.28 -19.31 23.59
CA ASP A 42 5.87 -20.72 23.53
C ASP A 42 4.83 -21.06 24.63
N CYS A 43 3.68 -20.38 24.62
CA CYS A 43 2.62 -20.53 25.64
C CYS A 43 1.88 -21.87 25.57
N TRP A 44 2.09 -22.64 24.49
CA TRP A 44 1.46 -23.94 24.21
C TRP A 44 2.17 -25.13 24.88
N GLY A 45 3.32 -24.93 25.53
CA GLY A 45 4.05 -25.98 26.24
C GLY A 45 4.85 -26.92 25.34
N ALA A 46 5.69 -27.76 25.95
CA ALA A 46 6.63 -28.64 25.23
C ALA A 46 6.12 -30.06 24.98
N ASP A 47 4.87 -30.36 25.36
CA ASP A 47 4.25 -31.67 25.10
C ASP A 47 3.88 -31.86 23.61
N GLU A 48 3.47 -33.07 23.24
CA GLU A 48 3.13 -33.40 21.85
C GLU A 48 2.01 -32.53 21.28
N SER A 49 1.05 -32.13 22.11
CA SER A 49 -0.05 -31.26 21.69
C SER A 49 0.44 -29.84 21.45
N GLY A 50 1.28 -29.31 22.33
CA GLY A 50 1.91 -28.01 22.21
C GLY A 50 2.82 -27.90 20.98
N GLN A 51 3.65 -28.92 20.74
CA GLN A 51 4.51 -28.96 19.55
C GLN A 51 3.70 -29.07 18.25
N THR A 52 2.61 -29.85 18.25
CA THR A 52 1.72 -29.95 17.09
C THR A 52 1.06 -28.61 16.78
N PHE A 53 0.58 -27.90 17.80
CA PHE A 53 0.03 -26.56 17.63
C PHE A 53 1.08 -25.59 17.06
N ALA A 54 2.28 -25.58 17.63
CA ALA A 54 3.37 -24.70 17.19
C ALA A 54 3.73 -24.89 15.71
N ASN A 55 3.77 -26.15 15.25
CA ASN A 55 4.12 -26.49 13.88
C ASN A 55 3.21 -25.86 12.83
N ASP A 56 1.92 -25.71 13.13
CA ASP A 56 0.95 -25.10 12.22
C ASP A 56 0.76 -23.60 12.50
N TYR A 57 0.76 -23.21 13.78
CA TYR A 57 0.50 -21.84 14.20
C TYR A 57 1.63 -20.88 13.80
N LEU A 58 2.89 -21.22 14.09
CA LEU A 58 4.02 -20.31 13.85
C LEU A 58 4.18 -19.94 12.36
N PRO A 59 4.13 -20.91 11.40
CA PRO A 59 4.19 -20.55 9.99
C PRO A 59 2.98 -19.74 9.52
N ALA A 60 1.79 -20.04 10.03
CA ALA A 60 0.58 -19.28 9.68
C ALA A 60 0.65 -17.83 10.20
N ALA A 61 1.16 -17.64 11.42
CA ALA A 61 1.37 -16.31 12.00
C ALA A 61 2.41 -15.51 11.20
N GLN A 62 3.54 -16.14 10.83
CA GLN A 62 4.54 -15.49 9.98
C GLN A 62 3.96 -15.13 8.61
N SER A 63 3.23 -16.04 7.96
CA SER A 63 2.61 -15.79 6.66
C SER A 63 1.59 -14.66 6.73
N ALA A 64 0.83 -14.56 7.82
CA ALA A 64 -0.09 -13.44 8.03
C ALA A 64 0.66 -12.10 8.07
N GLN A 65 1.81 -12.04 8.75
CA GLN A 65 2.62 -10.82 8.80
C GLN A 65 3.26 -10.44 7.47
N ASP A 66 3.78 -11.43 6.74
CA ASP A 66 4.33 -11.20 5.41
C ASP A 66 3.25 -10.63 4.47
N ASN A 67 2.02 -11.16 4.55
CA ASN A 67 0.89 -10.69 3.77
C ASN A 67 0.45 -9.27 4.15
N ILE A 68 0.44 -8.93 5.45
CA ILE A 68 0.15 -7.56 5.91
C ILE A 68 1.19 -6.59 5.34
N SER A 69 2.47 -6.95 5.43
CA SER A 69 3.57 -6.13 4.90
C SER A 69 3.44 -5.92 3.39
N ALA A 70 3.15 -6.97 2.64
CA ALA A 70 2.94 -6.88 1.19
C ALA A 70 1.75 -5.99 0.81
N LEU A 71 0.67 -6.00 1.60
CA LEU A 71 -0.49 -5.14 1.39
C LEU A 71 -0.17 -3.66 1.69
N VAL A 72 0.61 -3.38 2.73
CA VAL A 72 1.11 -2.02 3.03
C VAL A 72 1.93 -1.48 1.86
N GLU A 73 2.86 -2.28 1.34
CA GLU A 73 3.66 -1.92 0.17
C GLU A 73 2.80 -1.68 -1.07
N ALA A 74 1.80 -2.53 -1.32
CA ALA A 74 0.89 -2.38 -2.44
C ALA A 74 0.10 -1.07 -2.36
N LEU A 75 -0.42 -0.70 -1.18
CA LEU A 75 -1.14 0.56 -0.98
C LEU A 75 -0.23 1.78 -1.22
N ARG A 76 0.99 1.76 -0.67
CA ARG A 76 1.99 2.80 -0.93
C ARG A 76 2.37 2.88 -2.42
N GLY A 77 2.43 1.73 -3.09
CA GLY A 77 2.65 1.64 -4.54
C GLY A 77 1.54 2.27 -5.37
N VAL A 78 0.27 2.12 -4.95
CA VAL A 78 -0.87 2.78 -5.62
C VAL A 78 -0.75 4.30 -5.51
N ARG A 79 -0.43 4.84 -4.33
CA ARG A 79 -0.18 6.28 -4.14
C ARG A 79 0.88 6.77 -5.14
N VAL A 80 2.04 6.11 -5.19
CA VAL A 80 3.15 6.49 -6.09
C VAL A 80 2.69 6.51 -7.55
N GLN A 81 1.89 5.53 -7.97
CA GLN A 81 1.38 5.48 -9.35
C GLN A 81 0.37 6.60 -9.66
N LEU A 82 -0.47 6.98 -8.69
CA LEU A 82 -1.40 8.10 -8.85
C LEU A 82 -0.65 9.43 -8.95
N ASP A 83 0.35 9.65 -8.10
CA ASP A 83 1.19 10.85 -8.12
C ASP A 83 1.97 10.94 -9.45
N ALA A 84 2.59 9.84 -9.89
CA ALA A 84 3.31 9.79 -11.16
C ALA A 84 2.39 10.00 -12.38
N SER A 85 1.14 9.53 -12.31
CA SER A 85 0.15 9.78 -13.35
C SER A 85 -0.21 11.27 -13.40
N ALA A 86 -0.43 11.91 -12.26
CA ALA A 86 -0.69 13.35 -12.18
C ALA A 86 0.47 14.17 -12.76
N ASP A 87 1.71 13.84 -12.39
CA ASP A 87 2.92 14.51 -12.91
C ASP A 87 3.04 14.37 -14.44
N THR A 88 2.76 13.18 -14.97
CA THR A 88 2.82 12.91 -16.42
C THR A 88 1.82 13.77 -17.19
N TRP A 89 0.59 13.87 -16.70
CA TRP A 89 -0.46 14.65 -17.37
C TRP A 89 -0.21 16.15 -17.30
N GLU A 90 0.28 16.67 -16.18
CA GLU A 90 0.66 18.08 -16.08
C GLU A 90 1.83 18.43 -16.99
N SER A 91 2.82 17.55 -17.14
CA SER A 91 3.92 17.75 -18.08
C SER A 91 3.41 17.81 -19.52
N ILE A 92 2.49 16.92 -19.91
CA ILE A 92 1.90 16.92 -21.25
C ILE A 92 1.13 18.21 -21.52
N ASP A 93 0.36 18.70 -20.53
CA ASP A 93 -0.40 19.95 -20.67
C ASP A 93 0.52 21.18 -20.78
N GLN A 94 1.58 21.23 -19.96
CA GLN A 94 2.59 22.30 -20.02
C GLN A 94 3.32 22.31 -21.37
N ASP A 95 3.78 21.15 -21.85
CA ASP A 95 4.45 21.03 -23.15
C ASP A 95 3.54 21.47 -24.30
N ALA A 96 2.25 21.14 -24.23
CA ALA A 96 1.27 21.59 -25.21
C ALA A 96 1.08 23.11 -25.16
N ALA A 97 0.92 23.69 -23.97
CA ALA A 97 0.76 25.13 -23.78
C ALA A 97 1.98 25.93 -24.29
N ASP A 98 3.19 25.46 -24.00
CA ASP A 98 4.44 26.08 -24.47
C ASP A 98 4.58 25.98 -25.99
N GLY A 99 4.26 24.81 -26.57
CA GLY A 99 4.25 24.61 -28.01
C GLY A 99 3.27 25.53 -28.75
N PHE A 100 2.09 25.77 -28.18
CA PHE A 100 1.14 26.75 -28.72
C PHE A 100 1.60 28.20 -28.53
N GLY A 101 2.19 28.52 -27.38
CA GLY A 101 2.73 29.85 -27.09
C GLY A 101 3.88 30.27 -28.01
N GLN A 102 4.61 29.29 -28.57
CA GLN A 102 5.71 29.53 -29.52
C GLN A 102 5.25 29.68 -30.98
N MET A 103 3.99 29.35 -31.29
CA MET A 103 3.40 29.46 -32.63
C MET A 103 2.60 30.76 -32.87
N VAL A 104 2.40 31.59 -31.83
CA VAL A 104 1.71 32.90 -31.88
C VAL A 104 2.73 34.03 -31.76
#